data_AF-A0A2U8PNG1-F1
#
_entry.id   AF-A0A2U8PNG1-F1
#
_cell.length_a   1.000
_cell.length_b   1.000
_cell.length_c   1.000
_cell.angle_alpha   90.00
_cell.angle_beta   90.00
_cell.angle_gamma   90.00
#
_symmetry.space_group_name_H-M   'P 1'
#
loop_
_entity.id
_entity.type
_entity.pdbx_description
1 polymer ?
#
loop_
_entity_poly.entity_id
_entity_poly.type
_entity_poly.pdbx_seq_one_letter_code
_entity_poly.pdbx_strand_id
1 'polypeptide(L)'
;MFVVRLKRPNEDFDLKAFATKRVAMARFQTAQGMMIDGEVDSCALFEAQATEAQRAVELVNQGHATLIASNLEDPPPQRQDGANRRQTR
;
A
#
# COMPACT_ATOMS: atom_id res chain seq x y z
N MET A 1 -10.67 4.97 4.53
CA MET A 1 -10.40 3.53 4.72
C MET A 1 -8.89 3.29 4.75
N PHE A 2 -8.44 2.19 5.36
CA PHE A 2 -7.03 1.81 5.39
C PHE A 2 -6.87 0.45 4.73
N VAL A 3 -5.80 0.24 3.97
CA VAL A 3 -5.59 -1.03 3.26
C VAL A 3 -4.21 -1.57 3.61
N VAL A 4 -4.16 -2.83 4.02
CA VAL A 4 -2.91 -3.57 4.19
C VAL A 4 -2.73 -4.45 2.97
N ARG A 5 -1.60 -4.30 2.29
CA ARG A 5 -1.15 -5.18 1.21
C ARG A 5 -0.12 -6.15 1.77
N LEU A 6 -0.31 -7.44 1.55
CA LEU A 6 0.61 -8.51 1.94
C LEU A 6 1.06 -9.27 0.70
N LYS A 7 2.33 -9.66 0.65
CA LYS A 7 2.90 -10.56 -0.35
C LYS A 7 3.44 -11.76 0.37
N ARG A 8 2.92 -12.94 0.06
CA ARG A 8 3.43 -14.20 0.58
C ARG A 8 4.33 -14.88 -0.46
N PRO A 9 5.21 -15.79 -0.03
CA PRO A 9 6.01 -16.58 -0.96
C PRO A 9 5.10 -17.33 -1.93
N ASN A 10 5.37 -17.19 -3.23
CA ASN A 10 4.65 -17.89 -4.31
C ASN A 10 3.14 -17.59 -4.43
N GLU A 11 2.58 -16.65 -3.67
CA GLU A 11 1.18 -16.20 -3.82
C GLU A 11 1.10 -14.76 -4.32
N ASP A 12 -0.03 -14.35 -4.89
CA ASP A 12 -0.27 -12.95 -5.28
C ASP A 12 -0.42 -12.00 -4.07
N PHE A 13 -0.47 -10.70 -4.35
CA PHE A 13 -0.71 -9.70 -3.31
C PHE A 13 -2.12 -9.86 -2.73
N ASP A 14 -2.20 -10.04 -1.40
CA ASP A 14 -3.45 -9.98 -0.65
C ASP A 14 -3.69 -8.54 -0.16
N LEU A 15 -4.83 -7.96 -0.51
CA LEU A 15 -5.21 -6.61 -0.08
C LEU A 15 -6.42 -6.69 0.84
N LYS A 16 -6.25 -6.18 2.06
CA LYS A 16 -7.33 -6.16 3.06
C LYS A 16 -7.63 -4.75 3.52
N ALA A 17 -8.87 -4.33 3.33
CA ALA A 17 -9.35 -3.03 3.76
C ALA A 17 -9.92 -3.06 5.19
N PHE A 18 -9.73 -1.96 5.91
CA PHE A 18 -10.13 -1.76 7.28
C PHE A 18 -10.75 -0.38 7.46
N ALA A 19 -11.81 -0.30 8.26
CA ALA A 19 -12.49 0.96 8.56
C ALA A 19 -11.62 1.91 9.42
N THR A 20 -10.74 1.38 10.26
CA THR A 20 -9.96 2.19 11.21
C THR A 20 -8.45 1.94 11.09
N LYS A 21 -7.67 3.02 11.31
CA LYS A 21 -6.20 2.99 11.28
C LYS A 21 -5.63 2.01 12.29
N ARG A 22 -6.21 1.98 13.50
CA ARG A 22 -5.76 1.12 14.60
C ARG A 22 -5.77 -0.37 14.21
N VAL A 23 -6.86 -0.83 13.60
CA VAL A 23 -6.97 -2.24 13.19
C VAL A 23 -6.02 -2.56 12.03
N ALA A 24 -5.91 -1.65 11.05
CA ALA A 24 -4.97 -1.81 9.94
C ALA A 24 -3.51 -1.86 10.41
N MET A 25 -3.13 -0.98 11.35
CA MET A 25 -1.78 -0.98 11.94
C MET A 25 -1.50 -2.26 12.72
N ALA A 26 -2.43 -2.75 13.53
CA ALA A 26 -2.26 -4.02 14.23
C ALA A 26 -2.03 -5.18 13.24
N ARG A 27 -2.79 -5.21 12.13
CA ARG A 27 -2.59 -6.22 11.09
C ARG A 27 -1.25 -6.08 10.38
N PHE A 28 -0.83 -4.86 10.09
CA PHE A 28 0.48 -4.57 9.50
C PHE A 28 1.63 -5.02 10.42
N GLN A 29 1.58 -4.70 11.71
CA GLN A 29 2.57 -5.15 12.69
C GLN A 29 2.60 -6.68 12.83
N THR A 30 1.43 -7.31 12.81
CA THR A 30 1.36 -8.78 12.79
C THR A 30 2.06 -9.35 11.56
N ALA A 31 1.83 -8.77 10.38
CA ALA A 31 2.48 -9.20 9.16
C ALA A 31 4.00 -8.98 9.17
N GLN A 32 4.48 -7.91 9.82
CA GLN A 32 5.92 -7.70 10.03
C GLN A 32 6.53 -8.82 10.89
N GLY A 33 5.80 -9.32 11.89
CA GLY A 33 6.23 -10.50 12.65
C GLY A 33 6.30 -11.76 11.78
N MET A 34 5.28 -12.00 10.95
CA MET A 34 5.21 -13.13 10.02
C MET A 34 6.32 -13.13 8.96
N MET A 35 6.94 -11.97 8.69
CA MET A 35 8.12 -11.93 7.82
C MET A 35 9.34 -12.60 8.43
N ILE A 36 9.48 -12.56 9.76
CA ILE A 36 10.58 -13.21 10.48
C ILE A 36 10.48 -14.73 10.31
N ASP A 37 9.24 -15.24 10.33
CA ASP A 37 8.92 -16.65 10.15
C ASP A 37 8.94 -17.09 8.67
N GLY A 38 9.14 -16.15 7.73
CA GLY A 38 9.17 -16.40 6.28
C GLY A 38 7.78 -16.64 5.66
N GLU A 39 6.70 -16.37 6.38
CA GLU A 39 5.32 -16.52 5.85
C GLU A 39 4.90 -15.34 4.96
N VAL A 40 5.55 -14.18 5.12
CA VAL A 40 5.28 -12.95 4.37
C VAL A 40 6.61 -12.41 3.85
N ASP A 41 6.72 -12.18 2.54
CA ASP A 41 7.88 -11.54 1.94
C ASP A 41 7.81 -10.01 2.09
N SER A 42 6.60 -9.46 1.95
CA SER A 42 6.40 -8.01 1.98
C SER A 42 5.03 -7.59 2.49
N CYS A 43 4.98 -6.45 3.16
CA CYS A 43 3.78 -5.79 3.64
C CYS A 43 3.83 -4.27 3.46
N ALA A 44 2.68 -3.67 3.17
CA ALA A 44 2.53 -2.22 3.09
C ALA A 44 1.18 -1.79 3.66
N LEU A 45 1.13 -0.62 4.25
CA LEU A 45 -0.05 0.02 4.79
C LEU A 45 -0.34 1.30 4.01
N PHE A 46 -1.56 1.40 3.50
CA PHE A 46 -2.04 2.55 2.74
C PHE A 46 -3.25 3.19 3.42
N GLU A 47 -3.38 4.50 3.26
CA GLU A 47 -4.61 5.23 3.52
C GLU A 47 -5.30 5.55 2.19
N ALA A 48 -6.52 5.05 2.04
CA ALA A 48 -7.35 5.28 0.87
C ALA A 48 -8.53 6.18 1.28
N GLN A 49 -8.71 7.29 0.58
CA GLN A 49 -9.83 8.23 0.75
C GLN A 49 -11.13 7.66 0.16
N ALA A 50 -11.52 6.47 0.63
CA ALA A 50 -12.74 5.76 0.27
C ALA A 50 -13.54 5.40 1.52
N THR A 51 -14.85 5.33 1.35
CA THR A 51 -15.85 4.90 2.33
C THR A 51 -16.09 3.39 2.27
N GLU A 52 -15.83 2.75 1.13
CA GLU A 52 -16.10 1.33 0.89
C GLU A 52 -14.81 0.52 0.70
N ALA A 53 -14.84 -0.74 1.15
CA ALA A 53 -13.66 -1.61 1.15
C ALA A 53 -13.15 -1.90 -0.27
N GLN A 54 -14.05 -2.24 -1.18
CA GLN A 54 -13.71 -2.54 -2.58
C GLN A 54 -13.09 -1.33 -3.27
N ARG A 55 -13.69 -0.15 -3.09
CA ARG A 55 -13.15 1.10 -3.63
C ARG A 55 -11.78 1.45 -3.04
N ALA A 56 -11.57 1.21 -1.75
CA ALA A 56 -10.27 1.42 -1.11
C ALA A 56 -9.17 0.55 -1.72
N VAL A 57 -9.45 -0.72 -2.00
CA VAL A 57 -8.53 -1.65 -2.65
C VAL A 57 -8.23 -1.21 -4.09
N GLU A 58 -9.25 -0.79 -4.85
CA GLU A 58 -9.06 -0.25 -6.20
C GLU A 58 -8.12 0.96 -6.22
N LEU A 59 -8.29 1.91 -5.28
CA LEU A 59 -7.43 3.08 -5.19
C LEU A 59 -5.96 2.71 -4.91
N VAL A 60 -5.72 1.68 -4.09
CA VAL A 60 -4.36 1.17 -3.86
C VAL A 60 -3.78 0.56 -5.13
N ASN A 61 -4.55 -0.27 -5.84
CA ASN A 61 -4.10 -0.90 -7.08
C ASN A 61 -3.82 0.12 -8.20
N GLN A 62 -4.55 1.24 -8.22
CA GLN A 62 -4.36 2.32 -9.18
C GLN A 62 -3.24 3.31 -8.77
N GLY A 63 -2.63 3.14 -7.60
CA GLY A 63 -1.59 4.06 -7.11
C GLY A 63 -2.12 5.41 -6.63
N HIS A 64 -3.41 5.50 -6.31
CA HIS A 64 -4.07 6.71 -5.80
C HIS A 64 -4.21 6.75 -4.26
N ALA A 65 -3.77 5.70 -3.56
CA ALA A 65 -3.75 5.67 -2.10
C ALA A 65 -2.43 6.19 -1.54
N THR A 66 -2.48 6.84 -0.38
CA THR A 66 -1.30 7.34 0.32
C THR A 66 -0.58 6.19 1.01
N LEU A 67 0.69 5.96 0.69
CA LEU A 67 1.52 5.01 1.44
C LEU A 67 1.83 5.57 2.83
N ILE A 68 1.51 4.81 3.87
CA ILE A 68 1.75 5.17 5.27
C ILE A 68 3.02 4.49 5.79
N ALA A 69 3.22 3.21 5.46
CA ALA A 69 4.39 2.44 5.84
C ALA A 69 4.58 1.25 4.90
N SER A 70 5.83 0.91 4.57
CA SER A 70 6.18 -0.35 3.90
C SER A 70 7.45 -0.93 4.49
N ASN A 71 7.56 -2.26 4.42
CA ASN A 71 8.85 -2.95 4.61
C ASN A 71 9.59 -3.17 3.27
N LEU A 72 8.91 -2.96 2.14
CA LEU A 72 9.55 -2.88 0.84
C LEU A 72 10.49 -1.69 0.91
N GLU A 73 11.78 -1.93 0.68
CA GLU A 73 12.75 -0.86 0.45
C GLU A 73 12.10 0.15 -0.49
N ASP A 74 12.02 1.40 -0.03
CA ASP A 74 11.39 2.51 -0.73
C ASP A 74 11.69 2.40 -2.23
N PRO A 75 10.70 2.20 -3.13
CA PRO A 75 10.99 2.42 -4.53
C PRO A 75 11.47 3.88 -4.61
N PRO A 76 12.65 4.15 -5.21
CA PRO A 76 13.19 5.50 -5.27
C PRO A 76 12.09 6.44 -5.76
N PRO A 77 11.95 7.64 -5.18
CA PRO A 77 10.80 8.50 -5.37
C PRO A 77 10.48 8.54 -6.86
N GLN A 78 9.34 7.97 -7.24
CA GLN A 78 8.85 8.08 -8.60
C GLN A 78 8.73 9.57 -8.86
N ARG A 79 9.70 10.11 -9.59
CA ARG A 79 9.63 11.46 -10.12
C ARG A 79 8.31 11.52 -10.87
N GLN A 80 7.35 12.24 -10.30
CA GLN A 80 6.28 12.84 -11.06
C GLN A 80 6.95 13.81 -12.05
N ASP A 81 7.49 13.29 -13.14
CA ASP A 81 7.93 14.08 -14.28
C ASP A 81 6.66 14.45 -15.06
N GLY A 82 5.91 15.35 -14.45
CA GLY A 82 4.70 15.94 -14.98
C GLY A 82 4.81 17.45 -14.94
N ALA A 83 5.72 18.05 -15.71
CA ALA A 83 5.62 19.47 -16.02
C ALA A 83 6.45 19.89 -17.26
N ASN A 84 5.70 20.14 -18.34
CA ASN A 84 5.76 21.40 -19.09
C ASN A 84 6.72 21.51 -20.29
N ARG A 85 6.33 20.94 -21.44
CA ARG A 85 6.65 21.55 -22.75
C ARG A 85 5.42 22.28 -23.31
N ARG A 86 5.12 23.45 -22.72
CA ARG A 86 4.38 24.50 -23.42
C ARG A 86 5.27 25.74 -23.58
N GLN A 87 5.45 26.10 -24.84
CA GLN A 87 5.82 27.40 -25.41
C GLN A 87 7.24 27.94 -25.18
N THR A 88 7.93 28.20 -26.29
CA THR A 88 8.21 29.56 -26.83
C THR A 88 8.82 29.35 -28.23
N ARG A 89 8.05 29.69 -29.27
CA ARG A 89 8.20 30.87 -30.15
C ARG A 89 9.42 30.81 -31.06
#